data_AF-A0A022VW10-F1
#
_entry.id   AF-A0A022VW10-F1
#
_cell.length_a   1.000
_cell.length_b   1.000
_cell.length_c   1.000
_cell.angle_alpha   90.00
_cell.angle_beta   90.00
_cell.angle_gamma   90.00
#
_symmetry.space_group_name_H-M   'P 1'
#
loop_
_entity.id
_entity.type
_entity.pdbx_description
1 polymer ?
#
loop_
_entity_poly.entity_id
_entity_poly.type
_entity_poly.pdbx_seq_one_letter_code
_entity_poly.pdbx_strand_id
1 'polypeptide(L)'
;MAASFELRARKSISAFEKASLAKLAWLRKNHNGVIQQDTQPLNISKPFSCWDELPVELVVNIFGLCRLQDLGSLLLVCRKFWYLLQVHEEAITREYLRIRRHGTLPSRNHKPSHYTRAPEDDVILLSDLFPPFVEDTSGREHYSFRYLADLRRRQEVCSKLSYYLADHVLDRFMEENPGWVKSLSHLPKPTQQKIMDRGNALLKSKLTPLMFYTMYFLKKYDEARLELQDSLYEAFEAGKLPVPVQPRDRSIMYLSLQTKILQAYPFLDSRALISAHHCIRLLIFSLHRVLVAETPVTTSCEKFIIMLLSTSGLERVTEFFAAEKGGSNQRAMRKEFMRKTQLDWDNYRNDPKALKVFDALSGDCHYPPLMTEIWTGPAIEEISRRKLLIQHSNEDFVTLWNDAHISLGCSYCARTNAKIKWQA
;
A
#
# COMPACT_ATOMS: atom_id res chain seq x y z
N MET A 1 -12.01 21.00 -19.22
CA MET A 1 -10.91 20.59 -20.13
C MET A 1 -9.89 19.64 -19.48
N ALA A 2 -9.50 19.81 -18.21
CA ALA A 2 -8.51 18.94 -17.54
C ALA A 2 -8.91 17.45 -17.37
N ALA A 3 -10.19 17.14 -17.11
CA ALA A 3 -10.66 15.76 -16.93
C ALA A 3 -10.58 14.88 -18.20
N SER A 4 -10.60 15.50 -19.39
CA SER A 4 -10.43 14.81 -20.68
C SER A 4 -8.98 14.39 -20.91
N PHE A 5 -8.03 15.21 -20.45
CA PHE A 5 -6.60 14.95 -20.57
C PHE A 5 -6.15 13.82 -19.64
N GLU A 6 -6.64 13.80 -18.40
CA GLU A 6 -6.29 12.77 -17.42
C GLU A 6 -6.85 11.38 -17.80
N LEU A 7 -8.07 11.34 -18.36
CA LEU A 7 -8.68 10.10 -18.86
C LEU A 7 -7.95 9.58 -20.12
N ARG A 8 -7.49 10.48 -21.00
CA ARG A 8 -6.66 10.11 -22.16
C ARG A 8 -5.29 9.62 -21.70
N ALA A 9 -4.64 10.28 -20.74
CA ALA A 9 -3.36 9.86 -20.19
C ALA A 9 -3.44 8.47 -19.55
N ARG A 10 -4.49 8.17 -18.77
CA ARG A 10 -4.69 6.83 -18.18
C ARG A 10 -4.96 5.75 -19.23
N LYS A 11 -5.71 6.06 -20.29
CA LYS A 11 -5.92 5.14 -21.42
C LYS A 11 -4.63 4.91 -22.21
N SER A 12 -3.81 5.93 -22.41
CA SER A 12 -2.51 5.85 -23.07
C SER A 12 -1.51 5.02 -22.26
N ILE A 13 -1.47 5.20 -20.93
CA ILE A 13 -0.59 4.43 -20.04
C ILE A 13 -1.03 2.95 -19.98
N SER A 14 -2.32 2.67 -19.87
CA SER A 14 -2.81 1.28 -19.86
C SER A 14 -2.64 0.58 -21.22
N ALA A 15 -2.81 1.31 -22.34
CA ALA A 15 -2.50 0.80 -23.67
C ALA A 15 -0.99 0.55 -23.83
N PHE A 16 -0.17 1.40 -23.21
CA PHE A 16 1.28 1.28 -23.21
C PHE A 16 1.77 0.09 -22.37
N GLU A 17 1.20 -0.17 -21.19
CA GLU A 17 1.52 -1.36 -20.39
C GLU A 17 1.15 -2.64 -21.12
N LYS A 18 -0.02 -2.68 -21.76
CA LYS A 18 -0.45 -3.83 -22.58
C LYS A 18 0.42 -4.03 -23.82
N ALA A 19 0.79 -2.94 -24.51
CA ALA A 19 1.68 -3.00 -25.67
C ALA A 19 3.12 -3.39 -25.28
N SER A 20 3.60 -2.94 -24.13
CA SER A 20 4.93 -3.27 -23.60
C SER A 20 4.99 -4.72 -23.15
N LEU A 21 3.97 -5.22 -22.47
CA LEU A 21 3.87 -6.64 -22.10
C LEU A 21 3.71 -7.54 -23.34
N ALA A 22 2.92 -7.13 -24.33
CA ALA A 22 2.77 -7.86 -25.59
C ALA A 22 4.07 -7.85 -26.41
N LYS A 23 4.81 -6.74 -26.42
CA LYS A 23 6.11 -6.63 -27.10
C LYS A 23 7.21 -7.39 -26.38
N LEU A 24 7.22 -7.41 -25.05
CA LEU A 24 8.12 -8.24 -24.26
C LEU A 24 7.81 -9.74 -24.47
N ALA A 25 6.54 -10.12 -24.53
CA ALA A 25 6.13 -11.49 -24.85
C ALA A 25 6.53 -11.88 -26.30
N TRP A 26 6.39 -10.98 -27.26
CA TRP A 26 6.81 -11.17 -28.65
C TRP A 26 8.34 -11.29 -28.79
N LEU A 27 9.09 -10.41 -28.12
CA LEU A 27 10.56 -10.46 -28.10
C LEU A 27 11.08 -11.74 -27.45
N ARG A 28 10.45 -12.18 -26.35
CA ARG A 28 10.79 -13.44 -25.67
C ARG A 28 10.48 -14.68 -26.53
N LYS A 29 9.50 -14.59 -27.42
CA LYS A 29 9.13 -15.67 -28.37
C LYS A 29 10.05 -15.72 -29.60
N ASN A 30 10.63 -14.58 -29.99
CA ASN A 30 11.40 -14.45 -31.24
C ASN A 30 12.93 -14.40 -31.04
N HIS A 31 13.44 -14.23 -29.81
CA HIS A 31 14.89 -14.16 -29.54
C HIS A 31 15.56 -15.49 -29.13
N ASN A 32 14.93 -16.64 -29.40
CA ASN A 32 15.60 -17.96 -29.33
C ASN A 32 16.16 -18.44 -30.68
N GLY A 33 16.15 -17.61 -31.74
CA GLY A 33 16.65 -17.97 -33.06
C GLY A 33 17.82 -17.08 -33.51
N VAL A 34 19.02 -17.64 -33.45
CA VAL A 34 20.18 -17.47 -34.35
C VAL A 34 20.35 -16.10 -35.04
N ILE A 35 21.42 -15.38 -34.63
CA ILE A 35 22.03 -14.30 -35.40
C ILE A 35 22.76 -14.95 -36.59
N GLN A 36 22.18 -14.85 -37.80
CA GLN A 36 22.95 -14.95 -39.04
C GLN A 36 23.24 -13.55 -39.54
N GLN A 37 24.55 -13.24 -39.59
CA GLN A 37 25.10 -12.04 -40.20
C GLN A 37 25.07 -12.22 -41.72
N ASP A 38 24.32 -11.36 -42.42
CA ASP A 38 24.57 -11.11 -43.83
C ASP A 38 25.47 -9.89 -43.98
N THR A 39 26.65 -10.15 -44.54
CA THR A 39 27.70 -9.21 -44.90
C THR A 39 27.31 -8.36 -46.12
N GLN A 40 27.29 -7.04 -45.96
CA GLN A 40 27.86 -6.09 -46.92
C GLN A 40 28.12 -4.72 -46.25
N PRO A 41 29.28 -4.07 -46.45
CA PRO A 41 29.70 -2.91 -45.68
C PRO A 41 29.22 -1.61 -46.33
N LEU A 42 28.08 -1.09 -45.88
CA LEU A 42 27.77 0.33 -46.07
C LEU A 42 28.52 1.12 -44.99
N ASN A 43 29.54 1.84 -45.44
CA ASN A 43 30.38 2.75 -44.66
C ASN A 43 29.55 3.98 -44.22
N ILE A 44 28.57 3.76 -43.35
CA ILE A 44 27.86 4.79 -42.62
C ILE A 44 28.60 4.89 -41.29
N SER A 45 29.34 5.99 -41.09
CA SER A 45 29.87 6.33 -39.78
C SER A 45 28.76 6.15 -38.75
N LYS A 46 28.88 5.15 -37.85
CA LYS A 46 27.93 4.98 -36.75
C LYS A 46 27.79 6.35 -36.09
N PRO A 47 26.57 6.87 -35.89
CA PRO A 47 26.42 8.11 -35.14
C PRO A 47 27.01 7.85 -33.75
N PHE A 48 28.19 8.42 -33.50
CA PHE A 48 28.86 8.34 -32.22
C PHE A 48 27.93 8.97 -31.19
N SER A 49 27.48 8.17 -30.24
CA SER A 49 26.72 8.67 -29.10
C SER A 49 27.73 8.98 -28.00
N CYS A 50 27.69 10.17 -27.41
CA CYS A 50 28.52 10.48 -26.23
C CYS A 50 28.29 9.47 -25.07
N TRP A 51 27.17 8.75 -25.09
CA TRP A 51 26.85 7.66 -24.18
C TRP A 51 27.69 6.38 -24.38
N ASP A 52 28.35 6.21 -25.53
CA ASP A 52 29.27 5.09 -25.78
C ASP A 52 30.63 5.31 -25.10
N GLU A 53 30.99 6.56 -24.80
CA GLU A 53 32.27 6.95 -24.21
C GLU A 53 32.21 7.13 -22.69
N LEU A 54 30.99 7.20 -22.12
CA LEU A 54 30.80 7.37 -20.69
C LEU A 54 31.16 6.08 -19.93
N PRO A 55 31.98 6.17 -18.88
CA PRO A 55 32.14 5.09 -17.90
C PRO A 55 30.79 4.62 -17.36
N VAL A 56 30.65 3.31 -17.15
CA VAL A 56 29.41 2.70 -16.70
C VAL A 56 28.92 3.29 -15.36
N GLU A 57 29.84 3.69 -14.49
CA GLU A 57 29.54 4.33 -13.21
C GLU A 57 28.83 5.66 -13.39
N LEU A 58 29.24 6.46 -14.40
CA LEU A 58 28.58 7.72 -14.73
C LEU A 58 27.20 7.47 -15.34
N VAL A 59 27.08 6.47 -16.21
CA VAL A 59 25.77 6.06 -16.77
C VAL A 59 24.81 5.68 -15.64
N VAL A 60 25.26 4.86 -14.69
CA VAL A 60 24.47 4.43 -13.53
C VAL A 60 24.08 5.62 -12.64
N ASN A 61 25.00 6.55 -12.37
CA ASN A 61 24.73 7.72 -11.54
C ASN A 61 23.72 8.67 -12.22
N ILE A 62 23.92 8.98 -13.51
CA ILE A 62 23.01 9.84 -14.27
C ILE A 62 21.59 9.27 -14.26
N PHE A 63 21.43 7.97 -14.54
CA PHE A 63 20.11 7.34 -14.51
C PHE A 63 19.56 7.16 -13.09
N GLY A 64 20.42 6.97 -12.07
CA GLY A 64 20.01 6.90 -10.66
C GLY A 64 19.39 8.21 -10.14
N LEU A 65 19.80 9.36 -10.69
CA LEU A 65 19.25 10.68 -10.39
C LEU A 65 17.88 10.93 -11.04
N CYS A 66 17.54 10.22 -12.11
CA CYS A 66 16.25 10.40 -12.79
C CYS A 66 15.07 10.05 -11.87
N ARG A 67 13.91 10.65 -12.14
CA ARG A 67 12.65 10.15 -11.53
C ARG A 67 12.28 8.84 -12.22
N LEU A 68 11.56 7.98 -11.51
CA LEU A 68 11.14 6.69 -12.07
C LEU A 68 10.28 6.83 -13.35
N GLN A 69 9.50 7.92 -13.45
CA GLN A 69 8.74 8.27 -14.67
C GLN A 69 9.64 8.59 -15.87
N ASP A 70 10.75 9.28 -15.59
CA ASP A 70 11.69 9.69 -16.63
C ASP A 70 12.44 8.45 -17.15
N LEU A 71 12.80 7.51 -16.27
CA LEU A 71 13.38 6.21 -16.67
C LEU A 71 12.46 5.45 -17.61
N GLY A 72 11.15 5.40 -17.31
CA GLY A 72 10.16 4.80 -18.21
C GLY A 72 10.06 5.51 -19.57
N SER A 73 10.20 6.83 -19.59
CA SER A 73 10.21 7.61 -20.84
C SER A 73 11.50 7.37 -21.63
N LEU A 74 12.64 7.30 -20.96
CA LEU A 74 13.97 7.08 -21.55
C LEU A 74 14.08 5.70 -22.23
N LEU A 75 13.41 4.67 -21.68
CA LEU A 75 13.28 3.35 -22.32
C LEU A 75 12.67 3.41 -23.73
N LEU A 76 11.94 4.48 -24.06
CA LEU A 76 11.22 4.64 -25.33
C LEU A 76 11.90 5.60 -26.29
N VAL A 77 12.92 6.34 -25.84
CA VAL A 77 13.59 7.35 -26.67
C VAL A 77 14.34 6.70 -27.83
N CYS A 78 15.18 5.70 -27.55
CA CYS A 78 15.95 5.00 -28.57
C CYS A 78 16.39 3.60 -28.11
N ARG A 79 16.82 2.77 -29.06
CA ARG A 79 17.33 1.41 -28.77
C ARG A 79 18.54 1.42 -27.83
N LYS A 80 19.38 2.44 -27.90
CA LYS A 80 20.57 2.57 -27.06
C LYS A 80 20.19 2.79 -25.59
N PHE A 81 19.28 3.71 -25.30
CA PHE A 81 18.80 3.93 -23.92
C PHE A 81 18.06 2.72 -23.39
N TRP A 82 17.23 2.09 -24.22
CA TRP A 82 16.61 0.82 -23.86
C TRP A 82 17.66 -0.21 -23.44
N TYR A 83 18.71 -0.41 -24.24
CA TYR A 83 19.78 -1.35 -23.93
C TYR A 83 20.55 -0.96 -22.65
N LEU A 84 20.98 0.28 -22.50
CA LEU A 84 21.71 0.75 -21.31
C LEU A 84 20.90 0.56 -20.03
N LEU A 85 19.62 0.93 -20.06
CA LEU A 85 18.72 0.81 -18.91
C LEU A 85 18.43 -0.65 -18.56
N GLN A 86 18.30 -1.54 -19.56
CA GLN A 86 18.07 -2.96 -19.32
C GLN A 86 19.32 -3.68 -18.81
N VAL A 87 20.49 -3.40 -19.40
CA VAL A 87 21.76 -4.04 -19.01
C VAL A 87 22.19 -3.62 -17.61
N HIS A 88 21.97 -2.34 -17.24
CA HIS A 88 22.38 -1.80 -15.95
C HIS A 88 21.21 -1.62 -14.97
N GLU A 89 20.08 -2.29 -15.19
CA GLU A 89 18.85 -2.14 -14.40
C GLU A 89 19.11 -2.28 -12.89
N GLU A 90 19.83 -3.32 -12.48
CA GLU A 90 20.13 -3.59 -11.08
C GLU A 90 21.00 -2.49 -10.47
N ALA A 91 22.06 -2.08 -11.17
CA ALA A 91 22.99 -1.05 -10.69
C ALA A 91 22.30 0.33 -10.58
N ILE A 92 21.49 0.70 -11.58
CA ILE A 92 20.70 1.94 -11.59
C ILE A 92 19.69 1.92 -10.45
N THR A 93 19.00 0.79 -10.25
CA THR A 93 18.03 0.66 -9.16
C THR A 93 18.66 0.81 -7.79
N ARG A 94 19.84 0.19 -7.59
CA ARG A 94 20.61 0.33 -6.35
C ARG A 94 21.03 1.78 -6.13
N GLU A 95 21.56 2.43 -7.16
CA GLU A 95 22.00 3.82 -7.05
C GLU A 95 20.82 4.78 -6.81
N TYR A 96 19.68 4.56 -7.47
CA TYR A 96 18.44 5.29 -7.24
C TYR A 96 18.04 5.28 -5.76
N LEU A 97 18.09 4.10 -5.11
CA LEU A 97 17.76 3.95 -3.70
C LEU A 97 18.86 4.55 -2.83
N ARG A 98 20.13 4.32 -3.17
CA ARG A 98 21.27 4.85 -2.45
C ARG A 98 21.24 6.36 -2.32
N ILE A 99 20.98 7.06 -3.42
CA ILE A 99 20.87 8.53 -3.45
C ILE A 99 19.76 9.00 -2.51
N ARG A 100 18.59 8.35 -2.55
CA ARG A 100 17.41 8.72 -1.75
C ARG A 100 17.52 8.31 -0.29
N ARG A 101 18.33 7.30 0.02
CA ARG A 101 18.63 6.80 1.37
C ARG A 101 19.96 7.36 1.91
N HIS A 102 20.38 8.52 1.44
CA HIS A 102 21.59 9.22 1.90
C HIS A 102 22.85 8.35 1.95
N GLY A 103 23.05 7.49 0.94
CA GLY A 103 24.24 6.66 0.78
C GLY A 103 24.08 5.19 1.19
N THR A 104 22.96 4.80 1.78
CA THR A 104 22.70 3.42 2.26
C THR A 104 21.79 2.63 1.32
N LEU A 105 21.90 1.30 1.31
CA LEU A 105 20.92 0.42 0.65
C LEU A 105 19.93 -0.13 1.67
N PRO A 106 18.73 -0.58 1.24
CA PRO A 106 17.87 -1.38 2.10
C PRO A 106 18.65 -2.58 2.66
N SER A 107 18.48 -2.87 3.94
CA SER A 107 19.16 -4.00 4.60
C SER A 107 18.13 -4.84 5.33
N ARG A 108 18.23 -6.17 5.17
CA ARG A 108 17.39 -7.12 5.91
C ARG A 108 17.68 -7.13 7.43
N ASN A 109 18.91 -6.79 7.81
CA ASN A 109 19.33 -6.67 9.21
C ASN A 109 19.09 -5.24 9.68
N HIS A 110 17.83 -4.95 10.00
CA HIS A 110 17.39 -3.62 10.41
C HIS A 110 18.01 -3.18 11.73
N LYS A 111 18.60 -1.98 11.74
CA LYS A 111 18.64 -1.15 12.94
C LYS A 111 17.45 -0.21 12.87
N PRO A 112 16.69 0.04 13.96
CA PRO A 112 15.57 0.96 13.92
C PRO A 112 16.08 2.35 13.51
N SER A 113 15.81 2.77 12.27
CA SER A 113 16.02 4.15 11.87
C SER A 113 14.85 4.98 12.36
N HIS A 114 15.14 6.08 13.04
CA HIS A 114 14.11 7.05 13.38
C HIS A 114 13.69 7.79 12.10
N TYR A 115 12.61 7.35 11.48
CA TYR A 115 12.02 8.06 10.34
C TYR A 115 11.38 9.36 10.83
N THR A 116 11.67 10.47 10.15
CA THR A 116 11.13 11.79 10.53
C THR A 116 9.65 11.94 10.14
N ARG A 117 9.09 10.94 9.45
CA ARG A 117 7.75 10.95 8.83
C ARG A 117 7.58 12.07 7.80
N ALA A 118 8.69 12.64 7.31
CA ALA A 118 8.69 13.59 6.22
C ALA A 118 8.49 12.85 4.88
N PRO A 119 7.85 13.47 3.87
CA PRO A 119 7.59 12.82 2.58
C PRO A 119 8.86 12.31 1.86
N GLU A 120 9.99 12.98 2.06
CA GLU A 120 11.32 12.58 1.58
C GLU A 120 11.77 11.22 2.13
N ASP A 121 11.33 10.83 3.33
CA ASP A 121 11.63 9.54 3.95
C ASP A 121 10.71 8.41 3.45
N ASP A 122 9.66 8.71 2.66
CA ASP A 122 8.66 7.72 2.24
C ASP A 122 9.30 6.54 1.50
N VAL A 123 10.21 6.84 0.57
CA VAL A 123 10.90 5.81 -0.23
C VAL A 123 11.82 4.97 0.66
N ILE A 124 12.44 5.59 1.67
CA ILE A 124 13.31 4.92 2.63
C ILE A 124 12.46 3.91 3.42
N LEU A 125 11.42 4.39 4.10
CA LEU A 125 10.51 3.55 4.89
C LEU A 125 9.86 2.45 4.04
N LEU A 126 9.37 2.76 2.83
CA LEU A 126 8.78 1.75 1.95
C LEU A 126 9.78 0.68 1.52
N SER A 127 11.02 1.06 1.19
CA SER A 127 12.05 0.10 0.82
C SER A 127 12.51 -0.77 2.00
N ASP A 128 12.41 -0.27 3.24
CA ASP A 128 12.70 -1.04 4.46
C ASP A 128 11.57 -1.99 4.84
N LEU A 129 10.31 -1.57 4.63
CA LEU A 129 9.12 -2.41 4.84
C LEU A 129 8.97 -3.47 3.75
N PHE A 130 9.29 -3.13 2.51
CA PHE A 130 9.18 -4.02 1.36
C PHE A 130 10.57 -4.14 0.72
N PRO A 131 11.47 -4.95 1.28
CA PRO A 131 12.78 -5.17 0.69
C PRO A 131 12.67 -5.88 -0.68
N PRO A 132 13.71 -5.80 -1.52
CA PRO A 132 13.75 -6.54 -2.78
C PRO A 132 13.66 -8.06 -2.54
N PHE A 133 13.24 -8.78 -3.57
CA PHE A 133 13.23 -10.25 -3.54
C PHE A 133 14.66 -10.78 -3.30
N VAL A 134 14.77 -11.80 -2.45
CA VAL A 134 16.03 -12.49 -2.17
C VAL A 134 15.94 -13.87 -2.78
N GLU A 135 16.93 -14.23 -3.58
CA GLU A 135 17.02 -15.56 -4.17
C GLU A 135 17.52 -16.57 -3.13
N ASP A 136 16.76 -17.65 -2.93
CA ASP A 136 16.99 -18.61 -1.84
C ASP A 136 18.36 -19.31 -1.91
N THR A 137 18.91 -19.50 -3.11
CA THR A 137 20.16 -20.21 -3.33
C THR A 137 21.41 -19.34 -3.11
N SER A 138 21.34 -18.07 -3.48
CA SER A 138 22.48 -17.14 -3.47
C SER A 138 22.43 -16.12 -2.34
N GLY A 139 21.26 -15.94 -1.71
CA GLY A 139 21.03 -14.86 -0.75
C GLY A 139 21.10 -13.47 -1.38
N ARG A 140 21.15 -13.37 -2.71
CA ARG A 140 21.31 -12.11 -3.44
C ARG A 140 19.98 -11.36 -3.52
N GLU A 141 20.03 -10.07 -3.20
CA GLU A 141 18.92 -9.14 -3.36
C GLU A 141 18.78 -8.70 -4.83
N HIS A 142 17.57 -8.86 -5.37
CA HIS A 142 17.25 -8.54 -6.77
C HIS A 142 16.62 -7.15 -6.87
N TYR A 143 17.46 -6.17 -7.22
CA TYR A 143 17.05 -4.80 -7.48
C TYR A 143 16.60 -4.64 -8.94
N SER A 144 15.37 -4.16 -9.16
CA SER A 144 14.80 -3.98 -10.50
C SER A 144 13.94 -2.71 -10.62
N PHE A 145 13.70 -2.23 -11.83
CA PHE A 145 12.73 -1.17 -12.09
C PHE A 145 11.31 -1.60 -11.72
N ARG A 146 10.99 -2.89 -11.84
CA ARG A 146 9.74 -3.45 -11.32
C ARG A 146 9.63 -3.24 -9.80
N TYR A 147 10.69 -3.53 -9.05
CA TYR A 147 10.72 -3.28 -7.62
C TYR A 147 10.46 -1.79 -7.29
N LEU A 148 11.13 -0.86 -7.98
CA LEU A 148 10.87 0.58 -7.81
C LEU A 148 9.44 0.98 -8.18
N ALA A 149 8.89 0.41 -9.26
CA ALA A 149 7.51 0.66 -9.68
C ALA A 149 6.51 0.17 -8.62
N ASP A 150 6.78 -0.97 -8.01
CA ASP A 150 5.95 -1.50 -6.92
C ASP A 150 6.06 -0.63 -5.67
N LEU A 151 7.24 -0.12 -5.29
CA LEU A 151 7.37 0.84 -4.19
C LEU A 151 6.57 2.12 -4.47
N ARG A 152 6.71 2.67 -5.68
CA ARG A 152 5.96 3.86 -6.10
C ARG A 152 4.45 3.62 -6.08
N ARG A 153 3.98 2.47 -6.58
CA ARG A 153 2.56 2.09 -6.54
C ARG A 153 2.04 2.07 -5.11
N ARG A 154 2.77 1.47 -4.17
CA ARG A 154 2.43 1.48 -2.73
C ARG A 154 2.35 2.90 -2.18
N GLN A 155 3.33 3.75 -2.51
CA GLN A 155 3.31 5.17 -2.14
C GLN A 155 2.06 5.87 -2.65
N GLU A 156 1.73 5.72 -3.93
CA GLU A 156 0.57 6.36 -4.56
C GLU A 156 -0.75 5.90 -3.95
N VAL A 157 -0.89 4.60 -3.67
CA VAL A 157 -2.09 4.03 -3.04
C VAL A 157 -2.25 4.58 -1.62
N CYS A 158 -1.23 4.50 -0.78
CA CYS A 158 -1.27 5.04 0.57
C CYS A 158 -1.50 6.54 0.59
N SER A 159 -0.83 7.31 -0.26
CA SER A 159 -0.98 8.77 -0.34
C SER A 159 -2.38 9.19 -0.78
N LYS A 160 -2.99 8.46 -1.74
CA LYS A 160 -4.39 8.69 -2.16
C LYS A 160 -5.37 8.31 -1.08
N LEU A 161 -5.19 7.17 -0.43
CA LEU A 161 -6.04 6.76 0.69
C LEU A 161 -5.97 7.76 1.85
N SER A 162 -4.75 8.19 2.21
CA SER A 162 -4.52 9.21 3.23
C SER A 162 -5.16 10.55 2.88
N TYR A 163 -5.24 10.91 1.60
CA TYR A 163 -5.98 12.10 1.15
C TYR A 163 -7.49 11.97 1.41
N TYR A 164 -8.09 10.81 1.10
CA TYR A 164 -9.51 10.58 1.40
C TYR A 164 -9.79 10.56 2.90
N LEU A 165 -8.93 9.88 3.67
CA LEU A 165 -9.06 9.87 5.13
C LEU A 165 -8.88 11.25 5.75
N ALA A 166 -7.96 12.07 5.23
CA ALA A 166 -7.77 13.44 5.68
C ALA A 166 -9.05 14.29 5.51
N ASP A 167 -9.77 14.08 4.41
CA ASP A 167 -11.07 14.71 4.14
C ASP A 167 -12.09 14.33 5.23
N HIS A 168 -12.29 13.02 5.46
CA HIS A 168 -13.23 12.53 6.46
C HIS A 168 -12.86 12.95 7.89
N VAL A 169 -11.56 13.00 8.22
CA VAL A 169 -11.08 13.47 9.53
C VAL A 169 -11.43 14.95 9.70
N LEU A 170 -11.22 15.77 8.66
CA LEU A 170 -11.50 17.19 8.71
C LEU A 170 -13.01 17.48 8.77
N ASP A 171 -13.82 16.74 8.01
CA ASP A 171 -15.29 16.84 8.05
C ASP A 171 -15.81 16.51 9.45
N ARG A 172 -15.34 15.42 10.05
CA ARG A 172 -15.69 15.05 11.42
C ARG A 172 -15.23 16.11 12.42
N PHE A 173 -14.02 16.65 12.25
CA PHE A 173 -13.52 17.71 13.12
C PHE A 173 -14.45 18.94 13.07
N MET A 174 -14.93 19.32 11.89
CA MET A 174 -15.87 20.44 11.72
C MET A 174 -17.22 20.18 12.39
N GLU A 175 -17.76 18.95 12.27
CA GLU A 175 -19.00 18.54 12.93
C GLU A 175 -18.90 18.61 14.45
N GLU A 176 -17.79 18.15 15.02
CA GLU A 176 -17.56 18.13 16.47
C GLU A 176 -17.20 19.52 17.03
N ASN A 177 -16.76 20.46 16.19
CA ASN A 177 -16.28 21.78 16.60
C ASN A 177 -17.02 22.92 15.88
N PRO A 178 -18.33 23.11 16.10
CA PRO A 178 -19.13 24.14 15.43
C PRO A 178 -18.64 25.57 15.73
N GLY A 179 -18.04 25.80 16.91
CA GLY A 179 -17.43 27.09 17.25
C GLY A 179 -16.22 27.45 16.38
N TRP A 180 -15.42 26.46 15.99
CA TRP A 180 -14.31 26.65 15.05
C TRP A 180 -14.83 26.95 13.64
N VAL A 181 -15.85 26.21 13.19
CA VAL A 181 -16.52 26.45 11.89
C VAL A 181 -17.12 27.86 11.82
N LYS A 182 -17.77 28.32 12.89
CA LYS A 182 -18.29 29.70 12.99
C LYS A 182 -17.16 30.73 12.91
N SER A 183 -16.03 30.47 13.57
CA SER A 183 -14.87 31.36 13.50
C SER A 183 -14.29 31.42 12.09
N LEU A 184 -14.20 30.28 11.40
CA LEU A 184 -13.72 30.17 10.03
C LEU A 184 -14.66 30.89 9.05
N SER A 185 -15.97 30.82 9.25
CA SER A 185 -16.96 31.43 8.34
C SER A 185 -16.92 32.96 8.30
N HIS A 186 -16.35 33.60 9.33
CA HIS A 186 -16.10 35.04 9.36
C HIS A 186 -14.96 35.49 8.42
N LEU A 187 -14.13 34.56 7.94
CA LEU A 187 -13.04 34.87 7.01
C LEU A 187 -13.53 34.95 5.56
N PRO A 188 -12.80 35.60 4.64
CA PRO A 188 -13.10 35.53 3.21
C PRO A 188 -13.02 34.09 2.68
N LYS A 189 -13.94 33.71 1.78
CA LYS A 189 -13.96 32.39 1.11
C LYS A 189 -12.59 31.88 0.59
N PRO A 190 -11.75 32.68 -0.09
CA PRO A 190 -10.44 32.19 -0.53
C PRO A 190 -9.50 31.85 0.63
N THR A 191 -9.61 32.56 1.76
CA THR A 191 -8.84 32.27 2.97
C THR A 191 -9.34 31.00 3.64
N GLN A 192 -10.67 30.80 3.69
CA GLN A 192 -11.26 29.56 4.18
C GLN A 192 -10.72 28.36 3.40
N GLN A 193 -10.77 28.40 2.06
CA GLN A 193 -10.27 27.33 1.21
C GLN A 193 -8.77 27.03 1.46
N LYS A 194 -7.92 28.07 1.56
CA LYS A 194 -6.49 27.89 1.86
C LYS A 194 -6.25 27.22 3.21
N ILE A 195 -7.05 27.54 4.23
CA ILE A 195 -6.95 26.90 5.55
C ILE A 195 -7.33 25.43 5.45
N MET A 196 -8.41 25.11 4.73
CA MET A 196 -8.88 23.74 4.51
C MET A 196 -7.86 22.91 3.71
N ASP A 197 -7.35 23.46 2.61
CA ASP A 197 -6.34 22.81 1.77
C ASP A 197 -5.05 22.53 2.56
N ARG A 198 -4.62 23.49 3.39
CA ARG A 198 -3.45 23.31 4.26
C ARG A 198 -3.71 22.24 5.31
N GLY A 199 -4.87 22.24 5.97
CA GLY A 199 -5.25 21.23 6.94
C GLY A 199 -5.26 19.83 6.35
N ASN A 200 -5.90 19.67 5.19
CA ASN A 200 -5.95 18.41 4.45
C ASN A 200 -4.54 17.95 4.02
N ALA A 201 -3.71 18.85 3.48
CA ALA A 201 -2.33 18.52 3.09
C ALA A 201 -1.48 18.05 4.27
N LEU A 202 -1.59 18.71 5.43
CA LEU A 202 -0.90 18.32 6.66
C LEU A 202 -1.37 16.94 7.15
N LEU A 203 -2.68 16.72 7.24
CA LEU A 203 -3.27 15.44 7.62
C LEU A 203 -2.81 14.32 6.69
N LYS A 204 -2.89 14.54 5.38
CA LYS A 204 -2.42 13.60 4.37
C LYS A 204 -0.95 13.26 4.56
N SER A 205 -0.08 14.26 4.74
CA SER A 205 1.36 14.06 4.90
C SER A 205 1.69 13.22 6.13
N LYS A 206 0.97 13.43 7.24
CA LYS A 206 1.15 12.67 8.48
C LYS A 206 0.56 11.26 8.41
N LEU A 207 -0.57 11.08 7.70
CA LEU A 207 -1.23 9.77 7.56
C LEU A 207 -0.50 8.83 6.61
N THR A 208 0.14 9.36 5.56
CA THR A 208 0.78 8.56 4.51
C THR A 208 1.80 7.55 5.06
N PRO A 209 2.79 7.95 5.89
CA PRO A 209 3.75 6.99 6.44
C PRO A 209 3.11 5.97 7.40
N LEU A 210 2.05 6.35 8.12
CA LEU A 210 1.33 5.40 8.97
C LEU A 210 0.58 4.36 8.15
N MET A 211 0.06 4.77 6.99
CA MET A 211 -0.61 3.88 6.06
C MET A 211 0.35 2.85 5.45
N PHE A 212 1.67 3.12 5.39
CA PHE A 212 2.65 2.10 4.98
C PHE A 212 2.72 0.94 5.97
N TYR A 213 2.66 1.21 7.28
CA TYR A 213 2.61 0.15 8.29
C TYR A 213 1.33 -0.67 8.19
N THR A 214 0.18 -0.01 7.99
CA THR A 214 -1.10 -0.66 7.73
C THR A 214 -1.01 -1.57 6.49
N MET A 215 -0.46 -1.05 5.39
CA MET A 215 -0.27 -1.81 4.15
C MET A 215 0.64 -3.01 4.37
N TYR A 216 1.76 -2.81 5.09
CA TYR A 216 2.72 -3.87 5.39
C TYR A 216 2.07 -5.01 6.16
N PHE A 217 1.34 -4.70 7.24
CA PHE A 217 0.63 -5.72 8.00
C PHE A 217 -0.35 -6.50 7.13
N LEU A 218 -1.23 -5.79 6.39
CA LEU A 218 -2.25 -6.46 5.58
C LEU A 218 -1.63 -7.35 4.51
N LYS A 219 -0.53 -6.91 3.88
CA LYS A 219 0.21 -7.72 2.90
C LYS A 219 0.87 -8.94 3.53
N LYS A 220 1.57 -8.78 4.66
CA LYS A 220 2.23 -9.90 5.35
C LYS A 220 1.22 -10.90 5.89
N TYR A 221 0.08 -10.43 6.36
CA TYR A 221 -1.00 -11.29 6.82
C TYR A 221 -1.64 -12.07 5.67
N ASP A 222 -1.84 -11.44 4.52
CA ASP A 222 -2.32 -12.11 3.33
C ASP A 222 -1.35 -13.21 2.84
N GLU A 223 -0.07 -12.87 2.70
CA GLU A 223 1.01 -13.82 2.37
C GLU A 223 1.03 -15.01 3.33
N ALA A 224 1.02 -14.76 4.65
CA ALA A 224 1.06 -15.82 5.67
C ALA A 224 -0.18 -16.73 5.64
N ARG A 225 -1.37 -16.20 5.29
CA ARG A 225 -2.58 -17.02 5.16
C ARG A 225 -2.51 -17.92 3.93
N LEU A 226 -1.99 -17.40 2.80
CA LEU A 226 -1.82 -18.19 1.58
C LEU A 226 -0.79 -19.32 1.80
N GLU A 227 0.34 -19.02 2.44
CA GLU A 227 1.35 -20.04 2.81
C GLU A 227 0.78 -21.12 3.75
N LEU A 228 -0.01 -20.72 4.75
CA LEU A 228 -0.70 -21.66 5.63
C LEU A 228 -1.69 -22.53 4.85
N GLN A 229 -2.49 -21.94 3.97
CA GLN A 229 -3.45 -22.66 3.14
C GLN A 229 -2.75 -23.67 2.22
N ASP A 230 -1.65 -23.26 1.59
CA ASP A 230 -0.84 -24.14 0.74
C ASP A 230 -0.27 -25.31 1.54
N SER A 231 0.27 -25.05 2.73
CA SER A 231 0.76 -26.09 3.65
C SER A 231 -0.34 -27.07 4.08
N LEU A 232 -1.53 -26.57 4.39
CA LEU A 232 -2.69 -27.40 4.75
C LEU A 232 -3.17 -28.23 3.56
N TYR A 233 -3.12 -27.67 2.35
CA TYR A 233 -3.51 -28.35 1.13
C TYR A 233 -2.54 -29.49 0.78
N GLU A 234 -1.23 -29.27 0.95
CA GLU A 234 -0.23 -30.33 0.83
C GLU A 234 -0.44 -31.45 1.85
N ALA A 235 -0.78 -31.10 3.10
CA ALA A 235 -1.11 -32.09 4.13
C ALA A 235 -2.38 -32.89 3.79
N PHE A 236 -3.38 -32.24 3.19
CA PHE A 236 -4.58 -32.88 2.68
C PHE A 236 -4.28 -33.87 1.55
N GLU A 237 -3.52 -33.46 0.53
CA GLU A 237 -3.13 -34.33 -0.59
C GLU A 237 -2.27 -35.52 -0.12
N ALA A 238 -1.47 -35.33 0.92
CA ALA A 238 -0.70 -36.39 1.57
C ALA A 238 -1.53 -37.32 2.48
N GLY A 239 -2.84 -37.11 2.61
CA GLY A 239 -3.73 -37.88 3.50
C GLY A 239 -3.46 -37.66 5.00
N LYS A 240 -2.69 -36.62 5.35
CA LYS A 240 -2.33 -36.26 6.73
C LYS A 240 -3.34 -35.33 7.40
N LEU A 241 -4.30 -34.79 6.64
CA LEU A 241 -5.40 -33.99 7.14
C LEU A 241 -6.67 -34.87 7.20
N PRO A 242 -6.95 -35.55 8.33
CA PRO A 242 -8.04 -36.52 8.42
C PRO A 242 -9.43 -35.87 8.38
N VAL A 243 -9.53 -34.62 8.82
CA VAL A 243 -10.75 -33.82 8.80
C VAL A 243 -10.43 -32.39 8.38
N PRO A 244 -11.34 -31.70 7.65
CA PRO A 244 -11.19 -30.29 7.36
C PRO A 244 -10.99 -29.47 8.63
N VAL A 245 -10.15 -28.44 8.54
CA VAL A 245 -9.86 -27.52 9.64
C VAL A 245 -11.13 -26.78 10.03
N GLN A 246 -11.49 -26.92 11.31
CA GLN A 246 -12.71 -26.34 11.87
C GLN A 246 -12.56 -24.82 12.05
N PRO A 247 -13.65 -24.04 12.02
CA PRO A 247 -13.60 -22.57 12.13
C PRO A 247 -12.81 -22.08 13.36
N ARG A 248 -12.97 -22.74 14.51
CA ARG A 248 -12.26 -22.40 15.75
C ARG A 248 -10.75 -22.56 15.61
N ASP A 249 -10.30 -23.70 15.06
CA ASP A 249 -8.88 -23.98 14.88
C ASP A 249 -8.26 -23.03 13.86
N ARG A 250 -9.01 -22.71 12.80
CA ARG A 250 -8.63 -21.67 11.83
C ARG A 250 -8.41 -20.31 12.50
N SER A 251 -9.31 -19.86 13.37
CA SER A 251 -9.13 -18.60 14.12
C SER A 251 -7.87 -18.62 14.98
N ILE A 252 -7.56 -19.74 15.64
CA ILE A 252 -6.32 -19.89 16.43
C ILE A 252 -5.08 -19.82 15.53
N MET A 253 -5.09 -20.50 14.38
CA MET A 253 -3.99 -20.44 13.41
C MET A 253 -3.78 -19.01 12.91
N TYR A 254 -4.85 -18.31 12.52
CA TYR A 254 -4.79 -16.93 12.06
C TYR A 254 -4.30 -15.95 13.14
N LEU A 255 -4.70 -16.15 14.39
CA LEU A 255 -4.16 -15.40 15.52
C LEU A 255 -2.65 -15.62 15.63
N SER A 256 -2.17 -16.86 15.56
CA SER A 256 -0.75 -17.19 15.59
C SER A 256 0.05 -16.49 14.47
N LEU A 257 -0.50 -16.45 13.25
CA LEU A 257 0.13 -15.73 12.13
C LEU A 257 0.26 -14.23 12.44
N GLN A 258 -0.81 -13.61 12.92
CA GLN A 258 -0.81 -12.18 13.25
C GLN A 258 0.15 -11.87 14.39
N THR A 259 0.18 -12.69 15.45
CA THR A 259 1.13 -12.56 16.55
C THR A 259 2.57 -12.60 16.06
N LYS A 260 2.92 -13.55 15.16
CA LYS A 260 4.26 -13.62 14.56
C LYS A 260 4.61 -12.33 13.80
N ILE A 261 3.68 -11.79 13.02
CA ILE A 261 3.89 -10.54 12.27
C ILE A 261 4.11 -9.36 13.22
N LEU A 262 3.27 -9.23 14.26
CA LEU A 262 3.36 -8.15 15.25
C LEU A 262 4.61 -8.24 16.14
N GLN A 263 5.20 -9.43 16.26
CA GLN A 263 6.46 -9.70 16.95
C GLN A 263 7.69 -9.62 16.03
N ALA A 264 7.50 -9.26 14.76
CA ALA A 264 8.56 -9.03 13.79
C ALA A 264 8.72 -7.54 13.47
N TYR A 265 9.80 -7.18 12.76
CA TYR A 265 9.93 -5.84 12.18
C TYR A 265 8.76 -5.55 11.21
N PRO A 266 8.20 -4.32 11.17
CA PRO A 266 8.58 -3.11 11.91
C PRO A 266 7.96 -3.01 13.30
N PHE A 267 7.06 -3.92 13.65
CA PHE A 267 6.23 -3.82 14.84
C PHE A 267 6.97 -4.14 16.14
N LEU A 268 8.22 -4.59 16.09
CA LEU A 268 9.12 -4.60 17.26
C LEU A 268 9.25 -3.21 17.89
N ASP A 269 9.22 -2.14 17.09
CA ASP A 269 9.12 -0.78 17.61
C ASP A 269 7.70 -0.50 18.09
N SER A 270 7.56 -0.24 19.39
CA SER A 270 6.29 0.11 20.02
C SER A 270 5.64 1.35 19.37
N ARG A 271 6.43 2.32 18.89
CA ARG A 271 5.86 3.49 18.19
C ARG A 271 5.23 3.09 16.87
N ALA A 272 5.91 2.28 16.05
CA ALA A 272 5.36 1.77 14.80
C ALA A 272 4.08 0.94 15.03
N LEU A 273 4.07 0.08 16.06
CA LEU A 273 2.89 -0.70 16.46
C LEU A 273 1.70 0.19 16.83
N ILE A 274 1.92 1.19 17.72
CA ILE A 274 0.86 2.10 18.16
C ILE A 274 0.34 2.96 16.99
N SER A 275 1.24 3.51 16.17
CA SER A 275 0.85 4.34 15.03
C SER A 275 0.05 3.55 13.99
N ALA A 276 0.47 2.31 13.70
CA ALA A 276 -0.29 1.41 12.85
C ALA A 276 -1.66 1.09 13.46
N HIS A 277 -1.72 0.91 14.78
CA HIS A 277 -2.97 0.61 15.47
C HIS A 277 -3.96 1.75 15.37
N HIS A 278 -3.50 2.97 15.62
CA HIS A 278 -4.29 4.18 15.46
C HIS A 278 -4.74 4.40 14.00
N CYS A 279 -3.86 4.16 13.03
CA CYS A 279 -4.17 4.31 11.61
C CYS A 279 -5.22 3.29 11.13
N ILE A 280 -5.08 2.01 11.50
CA ILE A 280 -6.06 0.97 11.14
C ILE A 280 -7.41 1.24 11.79
N ARG A 281 -7.43 1.69 13.06
CA ARG A 281 -8.68 2.08 13.71
C ARG A 281 -9.37 3.24 13.01
N LEU A 282 -8.61 4.27 12.62
CA LEU A 282 -9.14 5.37 11.81
C LEU A 282 -9.75 4.86 10.51
N LEU A 283 -9.02 4.00 9.79
CA LEU A 283 -9.49 3.44 8.52
C LEU A 283 -10.79 2.66 8.69
N ILE A 284 -10.85 1.75 9.66
CA ILE A 284 -12.05 0.97 9.98
C ILE A 284 -13.21 1.89 10.34
N PHE A 285 -12.98 2.89 11.21
CA PHE A 285 -14.01 3.83 11.61
C PHE A 285 -14.52 4.65 10.42
N SER A 286 -13.64 5.16 9.56
CA SER A 286 -14.01 5.91 8.36
C SER A 286 -14.85 5.06 7.41
N LEU A 287 -14.47 3.79 7.20
CA LEU A 287 -15.26 2.85 6.39
C LEU A 287 -16.63 2.59 7.00
N HIS A 288 -16.71 2.34 8.31
CA HIS A 288 -17.97 2.16 9.02
C HIS A 288 -18.88 3.37 8.87
N ARG A 289 -18.35 4.58 9.10
CA ARG A 289 -19.14 5.82 9.02
C ARG A 289 -19.75 6.01 7.64
N VAL A 290 -18.99 5.75 6.58
CA VAL A 290 -19.49 5.84 5.19
C VAL A 290 -20.57 4.78 4.92
N LEU A 291 -20.38 3.54 5.38
CA LEU A 291 -21.30 2.44 5.12
C LEU A 291 -22.58 2.50 5.98
N VAL A 292 -22.50 3.02 7.20
CA VAL A 292 -23.62 3.08 8.16
C VAL A 292 -24.51 4.31 7.94
N ALA A 293 -24.05 5.32 7.20
CA ALA A 293 -24.86 6.48 6.85
C ALA A 293 -26.16 6.14 6.10
N GLU A 294 -26.34 4.89 5.63
CA GLU A 294 -27.51 4.46 4.87
C GLU A 294 -28.45 3.44 5.59
N THR A 295 -28.08 2.77 6.70
CA THR A 295 -28.95 1.80 7.44
C THR A 295 -28.41 1.41 8.84
N PRO A 296 -29.23 0.90 9.79
CA PRO A 296 -28.72 0.38 11.07
C PRO A 296 -27.66 -0.70 10.86
N VAL A 297 -26.64 -0.73 11.72
CA VAL A 297 -25.46 -1.60 11.60
C VAL A 297 -25.89 -3.05 11.47
N THR A 298 -25.89 -3.57 10.24
CA THR A 298 -26.07 -5.00 9.99
C THR A 298 -24.70 -5.66 10.02
N THR A 299 -24.65 -6.93 10.47
CA THR A 299 -23.47 -7.81 10.40
C THR A 299 -22.87 -7.89 8.99
N SER A 300 -23.61 -7.49 7.96
CA SER A 300 -23.16 -7.35 6.57
C SER A 300 -22.08 -6.28 6.37
N CYS A 301 -22.17 -5.15 7.07
CA CYS A 301 -21.22 -4.03 6.92
C CYS A 301 -19.83 -4.40 7.44
N GLU A 302 -19.75 -5.05 8.59
CA GLU A 302 -18.48 -5.53 9.15
C GLU A 302 -17.82 -6.55 8.22
N LYS A 303 -18.57 -7.54 7.73
CA LYS A 303 -18.08 -8.53 6.76
C LYS A 303 -17.51 -7.88 5.51
N PHE A 304 -18.17 -6.83 5.01
CA PHE A 304 -17.67 -6.06 3.87
C PHE A 304 -16.36 -5.33 4.18
N ILE A 305 -16.24 -4.65 5.32
CA ILE A 305 -14.99 -3.97 5.72
C ILE A 305 -13.84 -4.96 5.84
N ILE A 306 -14.09 -6.10 6.48
CA ILE A 306 -13.08 -7.14 6.68
C ILE A 306 -12.59 -7.69 5.33
N MET A 307 -13.50 -7.96 4.41
CA MET A 307 -13.16 -8.44 3.06
C MET A 307 -12.39 -7.38 2.25
N LEU A 308 -12.74 -6.10 2.39
CA LEU A 308 -11.99 -5.02 1.76
C LEU A 308 -10.54 -4.97 2.28
N LEU A 309 -10.36 -5.06 3.60
CA LEU A 309 -9.04 -4.96 4.23
C LEU A 309 -8.18 -6.19 4.01
N SER A 310 -8.76 -7.38 4.18
CA SER A 310 -8.02 -8.64 4.20
C SER A 310 -7.91 -9.32 2.85
N THR A 311 -8.91 -9.25 1.98
CA THR A 311 -8.88 -9.94 0.67
C THR A 311 -8.53 -8.99 -0.46
N SER A 312 -9.12 -7.80 -0.47
CA SER A 312 -8.99 -6.88 -1.61
C SER A 312 -7.82 -5.90 -1.46
N GLY A 313 -7.35 -5.68 -0.23
CA GLY A 313 -6.24 -4.79 0.12
C GLY A 313 -6.56 -3.29 -0.04
N LEU A 314 -5.58 -2.45 0.32
CA LEU A 314 -5.76 -0.99 0.36
C LEU A 314 -6.05 -0.34 -1.00
N GLU A 315 -5.73 -1.00 -2.11
CA GLU A 315 -6.07 -0.51 -3.45
C GLU A 315 -7.58 -0.46 -3.64
N ARG A 316 -8.26 -1.54 -3.28
CA ARG A 316 -9.72 -1.61 -3.32
C ARG A 316 -10.36 -0.58 -2.39
N VAL A 317 -9.80 -0.42 -1.19
CA VAL A 317 -10.25 0.59 -0.23
C VAL A 317 -10.09 2.00 -0.80
N THR A 318 -9.00 2.27 -1.51
CA THR A 318 -8.79 3.56 -2.20
C THR A 318 -9.82 3.75 -3.32
N GLU A 319 -10.14 2.71 -4.10
CA GLU A 319 -11.19 2.75 -5.12
C GLU A 319 -12.58 3.00 -4.53
N PHE A 320 -12.86 2.43 -3.35
CA PHE A 320 -14.10 2.69 -2.59
C PHE A 320 -14.25 4.18 -2.28
N PHE A 321 -13.27 4.78 -1.60
CA PHE A 321 -13.32 6.21 -1.26
C PHE A 321 -13.32 7.11 -2.50
N ALA A 322 -12.64 6.73 -3.59
CA ALA A 322 -12.71 7.45 -4.85
C ALA A 322 -14.13 7.42 -5.48
N ALA A 323 -14.82 6.28 -5.39
CA ALA A 323 -16.18 6.10 -5.89
C ALA A 323 -17.24 6.80 -5.00
N GLU A 324 -16.94 6.93 -3.70
CA GLU A 324 -17.73 7.63 -2.70
C GLU A 324 -17.67 9.16 -2.93
N LYS A 325 -16.47 9.76 -2.84
CA LYS A 325 -16.22 11.22 -2.94
C LYS A 325 -16.86 11.87 -4.17
N GLY A 326 -16.99 11.13 -5.27
CA GLY A 326 -17.76 11.52 -6.44
C GLY A 326 -17.00 12.33 -7.49
N GLY A 327 -17.76 12.96 -8.41
CA GLY A 327 -17.25 13.71 -9.56
C GLY A 327 -17.84 13.28 -10.90
N SER A 328 -17.33 13.84 -12.01
CA SER A 328 -17.92 13.70 -13.35
C SER A 328 -18.09 12.25 -13.86
N ASN A 329 -17.29 11.30 -13.35
CA ASN A 329 -17.33 9.88 -13.72
C ASN A 329 -17.79 8.95 -12.59
N GLN A 330 -18.45 9.47 -11.55
CA GLN A 330 -18.79 8.71 -10.34
C GLN A 330 -19.56 7.40 -10.62
N ARG A 331 -20.56 7.42 -11.51
CA ARG A 331 -21.33 6.22 -11.87
C ARG A 331 -20.44 5.11 -12.44
N ALA A 332 -19.49 5.48 -13.31
CA ALA A 332 -18.56 4.53 -13.90
C ALA A 332 -17.57 3.98 -12.85
N MET A 333 -17.07 4.84 -11.95
CA MET A 333 -16.18 4.43 -10.86
C MET A 333 -16.88 3.48 -9.88
N ARG A 334 -18.13 3.78 -9.49
CA ARG A 334 -18.95 2.89 -8.65
C ARG A 334 -19.20 1.55 -9.32
N LYS A 335 -19.57 1.54 -10.60
CA LYS A 335 -19.78 0.29 -11.35
C LYS A 335 -18.52 -0.56 -11.42
N GLU A 336 -17.38 0.05 -11.73
CA GLU A 336 -16.11 -0.68 -11.83
C GLU A 336 -15.63 -1.18 -10.47
N PHE A 337 -15.79 -0.37 -9.41
CA PHE A 337 -15.54 -0.79 -8.04
C PHE A 337 -16.39 -2.02 -7.71
N MET A 338 -17.71 -1.96 -7.87
CA MET A 338 -18.61 -3.09 -7.56
C MET A 338 -18.25 -4.35 -8.34
N ARG A 339 -17.96 -4.22 -9.65
CA ARG A 339 -17.57 -5.35 -10.51
C ARG A 339 -16.29 -6.02 -9.99
N LYS A 340 -15.27 -5.24 -9.69
CA LYS A 340 -13.99 -5.77 -9.21
C LYS A 340 -14.09 -6.31 -7.78
N THR A 341 -14.84 -5.66 -6.89
CA THR A 341 -15.13 -6.20 -5.55
C THR A 341 -15.85 -7.54 -5.62
N GLN A 342 -16.84 -7.67 -6.50
CA GLN A 342 -17.54 -8.94 -6.72
C GLN A 342 -16.58 -10.03 -7.21
N LEU A 343 -15.66 -9.69 -8.12
CA LEU A 343 -14.64 -10.63 -8.56
C LEU A 343 -13.73 -11.08 -7.40
N ASP A 344 -13.32 -10.15 -6.52
CA ASP A 344 -12.53 -10.48 -5.34
C ASP A 344 -13.31 -11.43 -4.40
N TRP A 345 -14.63 -11.23 -4.25
CA TRP A 345 -15.51 -12.13 -3.50
C TRP A 345 -15.61 -13.50 -4.12
N ASP A 346 -15.85 -13.56 -5.42
CA ASP A 346 -16.03 -14.82 -6.13
C ASP A 346 -14.74 -15.64 -6.08
N ASN A 347 -13.58 -14.99 -6.19
CA ASN A 347 -12.28 -15.66 -6.06
C ASN A 347 -12.05 -16.20 -4.65
N TYR A 348 -12.37 -15.42 -3.61
CA TYR A 348 -12.22 -15.86 -2.22
C TYR A 348 -13.17 -17.00 -1.88
N ARG A 349 -14.43 -16.92 -2.32
CA ARG A 349 -15.45 -17.94 -2.06
C ARG A 349 -15.17 -19.23 -2.80
N ASN A 350 -14.71 -19.15 -4.04
CA ASN A 350 -14.51 -20.31 -4.91
C ASN A 350 -13.05 -20.79 -4.94
N ASP A 351 -12.24 -20.45 -3.94
CA ASP A 351 -10.86 -20.94 -3.84
C ASP A 351 -10.89 -22.48 -3.65
N PRO A 352 -10.40 -23.26 -4.63
CA PRO A 352 -10.48 -24.71 -4.60
C PRO A 352 -9.61 -25.31 -3.49
N LYS A 353 -8.50 -24.66 -3.12
CA LYS A 353 -7.64 -25.14 -2.03
C LYS A 353 -8.35 -24.94 -0.70
N ALA A 354 -8.87 -23.73 -0.48
CA ALA A 354 -9.62 -23.39 0.73
C ALA A 354 -10.81 -24.35 0.96
N LEU A 355 -11.55 -24.66 -0.11
CA LEU A 355 -12.71 -25.57 -0.09
C LEU A 355 -12.38 -27.01 0.32
N LYS A 356 -11.15 -27.48 0.10
CA LYS A 356 -10.73 -28.83 0.51
C LYS A 356 -10.20 -28.86 1.95
N VAL A 357 -9.56 -27.79 2.40
CA VAL A 357 -8.84 -27.77 3.68
C VAL A 357 -9.66 -27.21 4.84
N PHE A 358 -10.63 -26.33 4.58
CA PHE A 358 -11.49 -25.74 5.60
C PHE A 358 -12.88 -26.35 5.56
N ASP A 359 -13.50 -26.50 6.73
CA ASP A 359 -14.83 -27.10 6.83
C ASP A 359 -15.91 -26.26 6.12
N ALA A 360 -16.36 -26.74 4.96
CA ALA A 360 -17.38 -26.08 4.16
C ALA A 360 -18.81 -26.24 4.71
N LEU A 361 -19.06 -27.27 5.52
CA LEU A 361 -20.39 -27.71 5.93
C LEU A 361 -21.00 -26.82 7.01
N SER A 362 -20.19 -26.12 7.80
CA SER A 362 -20.64 -25.17 8.81
C SER A 362 -21.21 -23.87 8.22
N GLY A 363 -21.13 -23.66 6.90
CA GLY A 363 -21.50 -22.37 6.27
C GLY A 363 -20.56 -21.21 6.62
N ASP A 364 -19.64 -21.42 7.57
CA ASP A 364 -18.65 -20.47 8.09
C ASP A 364 -17.29 -20.52 7.39
N CYS A 365 -17.05 -21.51 6.51
CA CYS A 365 -15.86 -21.56 5.67
C CYS A 365 -15.63 -20.28 4.87
N HIS A 366 -16.71 -19.67 4.37
CA HIS A 366 -16.69 -18.54 3.44
C HIS A 366 -16.78 -17.19 4.15
N TYR A 367 -17.00 -17.15 5.46
CA TYR A 367 -17.01 -15.88 6.17
C TYR A 367 -15.60 -15.50 6.57
N PRO A 368 -15.17 -14.26 6.24
CA PRO A 368 -13.91 -13.75 6.75
C PRO A 368 -14.00 -13.65 8.28
N PRO A 369 -12.87 -13.81 9.01
CA PRO A 369 -12.86 -13.76 10.47
C PRO A 369 -13.36 -12.40 10.97
N LEU A 370 -13.84 -12.32 12.21
CA LEU A 370 -14.41 -11.10 12.77
C LEU A 370 -13.39 -9.94 12.74
N MET A 371 -13.88 -8.69 12.71
CA MET A 371 -12.99 -7.52 12.70
C MET A 371 -12.15 -7.41 13.99
N THR A 372 -12.62 -8.01 15.08
CA THR A 372 -11.86 -8.17 16.33
C THR A 372 -10.75 -9.20 16.21
N GLU A 373 -10.91 -10.20 15.34
CA GLU A 373 -9.91 -11.25 15.08
C GLU A 373 -8.84 -10.82 14.07
N ILE A 374 -9.13 -9.82 13.22
CA ILE A 374 -8.11 -9.20 12.34
C ILE A 374 -7.62 -7.90 12.93
N TRP A 375 -6.32 -7.85 13.22
CA TRP A 375 -5.60 -6.71 13.80
C TRP A 375 -6.07 -6.29 15.19
N THR A 376 -7.33 -5.92 15.41
CA THR A 376 -7.78 -5.23 16.64
C THR A 376 -7.46 -6.04 17.90
N GLY A 377 -7.88 -7.30 17.97
CA GLY A 377 -7.56 -8.21 19.07
C GLY A 377 -6.06 -8.51 19.18
N PRO A 378 -5.41 -9.04 18.13
CA PRO A 378 -3.97 -9.35 18.17
C PRO A 378 -3.09 -8.15 18.52
N ALA A 379 -3.39 -6.96 18.01
CA ALA A 379 -2.65 -5.74 18.30
C ALA A 379 -2.87 -5.29 19.75
N ILE A 380 -4.10 -5.36 20.27
CA ILE A 380 -4.38 -5.06 21.68
C ILE A 380 -3.63 -6.05 22.58
N GLU A 381 -3.67 -7.35 22.28
CA GLU A 381 -2.94 -8.37 23.03
C GLU A 381 -1.44 -8.09 23.03
N GLU A 382 -0.86 -7.76 21.88
CA GLU A 382 0.56 -7.41 21.77
C GLU A 382 0.92 -6.11 22.52
N ILE A 383 0.09 -5.07 22.41
CA ILE A 383 0.21 -3.81 23.18
C ILE A 383 0.14 -4.10 24.69
N SER A 384 -0.76 -5.00 25.10
CA SER A 384 -0.94 -5.46 26.49
C SER A 384 0.29 -6.19 27.00
N ARG A 385 0.80 -7.14 26.20
CA ARG A 385 2.00 -7.93 26.48
C ARG A 385 3.22 -7.05 26.71
N ARG A 386 3.32 -5.94 25.97
CA ARG A 386 4.38 -4.93 26.12
C ARG A 386 4.11 -3.92 27.23
N LYS A 387 3.02 -4.06 27.99
CA LYS A 387 2.58 -3.17 29.08
C LYS A 387 2.31 -1.72 28.61
N LEU A 388 1.87 -1.55 27.37
CA LEU A 388 1.61 -0.24 26.75
C LEU A 388 0.13 0.18 26.81
N LEU A 389 -0.75 -0.71 27.29
CA LEU A 389 -2.21 -0.48 27.39
C LEU A 389 -2.63 0.74 28.22
N ILE A 390 -1.77 1.22 29.14
CA ILE A 390 -2.13 2.26 30.13
C ILE A 390 -1.23 3.52 29.99
N GLN A 391 -0.31 3.56 29.01
CA GLN A 391 0.77 4.58 29.01
C GLN A 391 1.19 5.12 27.64
N HIS A 392 0.43 4.88 26.56
CA HIS A 392 0.75 5.56 25.30
C HIS A 392 -0.11 6.81 25.10
N SER A 393 0.55 7.91 24.72
CA SER A 393 -0.08 9.19 24.45
C SER A 393 -0.90 9.14 23.14
N ASN A 394 -1.87 10.04 23.02
CA ASN A 394 -2.42 10.36 21.70
C ASN A 394 -1.29 10.86 20.79
N GLU A 395 -1.39 10.58 19.50
CA GLU A 395 -0.52 11.20 18.52
C GLU A 395 -1.06 12.60 18.24
N ASP A 396 -0.39 13.62 18.77
CA ASP A 396 -0.61 15.02 18.37
C ASP A 396 -0.28 15.13 16.88
N PHE A 397 -1.34 15.24 16.09
CA PHE A 397 -1.26 14.88 14.68
C PHE A 397 -1.09 16.12 13.82
N VAL A 398 -2.04 17.06 13.90
CA VAL A 398 -2.03 18.32 13.15
C VAL A 398 -2.59 19.46 13.98
N THR A 399 -1.93 20.61 13.93
CA THR A 399 -2.47 21.88 14.41
C THR A 399 -3.02 22.66 13.21
N LEU A 400 -4.30 22.99 13.26
CA LEU A 400 -5.03 23.79 12.30
C LEU A 400 -4.98 25.28 12.67
N TRP A 401 -5.70 26.10 11.91
CA TRP A 401 -5.89 27.51 12.20
C TRP A 401 -6.57 27.73 13.57
N ASN A 402 -6.20 28.81 14.29
CA ASN A 402 -6.63 29.14 15.65
C ASN A 402 -6.31 28.05 16.70
N ASP A 403 -5.12 27.45 16.62
CA ASP A 403 -4.64 26.44 17.58
C ASP A 403 -5.62 25.26 17.78
N ALA A 404 -6.42 24.99 16.77
CA ALA A 404 -7.29 23.83 16.73
C ALA A 404 -6.46 22.57 16.52
N HIS A 405 -6.44 21.66 17.48
CA HIS A 405 -5.65 20.45 17.41
C HIS A 405 -6.49 19.24 17.01
N ILE A 406 -5.98 18.48 16.03
CA ILE A 406 -6.46 17.14 15.70
C ILE A 406 -5.47 16.14 16.28
N SER A 407 -5.96 15.25 17.13
CA SER A 407 -5.21 14.14 17.69
C SER A 407 -5.76 12.81 17.19
N LEU A 408 -4.86 11.84 17.02
CA LEU A 408 -5.20 10.47 16.67
C LEU A 408 -4.94 9.57 17.88
N GLY A 409 -5.92 8.73 18.23
CA GLY A 409 -5.82 7.90 19.43
C GLY A 409 -6.87 6.80 19.50
N CYS A 410 -6.78 5.97 20.53
CA CYS A 410 -7.73 4.91 20.85
C CYS A 410 -8.23 5.00 22.30
N SER A 411 -9.18 4.15 22.68
CA SER A 411 -9.75 4.10 24.04
C SER A 411 -8.73 3.81 25.14
N TYR A 412 -7.55 3.30 24.77
CA TYR A 412 -6.45 2.94 25.67
C TYR A 412 -5.36 4.03 25.78
N CYS A 413 -5.47 5.12 25.00
CA CYS A 413 -4.51 6.22 25.13
C CYS A 413 -4.69 6.94 26.48
N ALA A 414 -3.58 7.29 27.12
CA ALA A 414 -3.61 8.13 28.32
C ALA A 414 -4.33 9.44 27.97
N ARG A 415 -5.33 9.83 28.77
CA ARG A 415 -6.12 11.05 28.54
C ARG A 415 -5.21 12.27 28.60
N THR A 416 -4.65 12.69 27.46
CA THR A 416 -4.07 14.03 27.32
C THR A 416 -5.19 14.99 26.93
N ASN A 417 -5.18 16.17 27.55
CA ASN A 417 -6.23 17.19 27.47
C ASN A 417 -6.34 17.81 26.06
N ALA A 418 -6.96 17.11 25.11
CA ALA A 418 -7.55 17.70 23.90
C ALA A 418 -8.54 16.72 23.25
N LYS A 419 -9.78 17.16 23.06
CA LYS A 419 -10.95 16.35 22.68
C LYS A 419 -11.01 16.10 21.16
N ILE A 420 -10.77 14.86 20.74
CA ILE A 420 -11.61 14.06 19.81
C ILE A 420 -11.46 12.60 20.24
N LYS A 421 -12.56 11.93 20.61
CA LYS A 421 -12.54 10.51 20.96
C LYS A 421 -13.05 9.68 19.78
N TRP A 422 -12.19 8.79 19.28
CA TRP A 422 -12.63 7.68 18.42
C TRP A 422 -13.18 6.56 19.31
N GLN A 423 -14.39 6.76 19.82
CA GLN A 423 -15.16 5.69 20.46
C GLN A 423 -15.76 4.80 19.36
N ALA A 424 -15.49 3.50 19.45
CA ALA A 424 -16.25 2.47 18.76
C ALA A 424 -17.48 2.14 19.61
#